data_AF-A0A117PCG9-F1
#
_entry.id   AF-A0A117PCG9-F1
#
_cell.length_a   1.000
_cell.length_b   1.000
_cell.length_c   1.000
_cell.angle_alpha   90.00
_cell.angle_beta   90.00
_cell.angle_gamma   90.00
#
_symmetry.space_group_name_H-M   'P 1'
#
loop_
_entity.id
_entity.type
_entity.pdbx_description
1 polymer ?
#
loop_
_entity_poly.entity_id
_entity_poly.type
_entity_poly.pdbx_seq_one_letter_code
_entity_poly.pdbx_strand_id
1 'polypeptide(L)'
;MRHATTALVAGLMRKEEFSGRTLEEAMARYVISPTLAARTAAVHCSVTGRLAAPGVVELRCTTRLDGLTEPFALKHTYTFPLLDEVRESGLVLRPETPAGTSEILVALKDGAKSYVNVAVHDDEGYMLYSSVLTYDRRGEVRPYVPVIPDKFTSPLSLGKAELGEAVDERGHRVLRLVLELEELTGPAVVKVGYNTLGIQEVRRFEAGPADPVVVSDLLLENNPELLPGEWVIGATDAEDRMLVNGIVRVAPMGGPRGATA
;
A
#
# COMPACT_ATOMS: atom_id res chain seq x y z
N MET A 1 -7.78 -28.54 -2.47
CA MET A 1 -7.59 -27.39 -3.38
C MET A 1 -7.20 -26.19 -2.54
N ARG A 2 -6.17 -25.44 -2.94
CA ARG A 2 -5.78 -24.21 -2.23
C ARG A 2 -6.68 -23.09 -2.75
N HIS A 3 -7.46 -22.50 -1.87
CA HIS A 3 -8.28 -21.34 -2.21
C HIS A 3 -7.87 -20.18 -1.30
N ALA A 4 -7.82 -18.99 -1.85
CA ALA A 4 -7.64 -17.76 -1.10
C ALA A 4 -8.95 -16.96 -1.01
N THR A 5 -9.03 -16.12 0.00
CA THR A 5 -9.94 -14.97 0.05
C THR A 5 -9.11 -13.71 0.09
N THR A 6 -9.65 -12.65 -0.47
CA THR A 6 -9.06 -11.32 -0.45
C THR A 6 -9.97 -10.40 0.32
N ALA A 7 -9.37 -9.59 1.17
CA ALA A 7 -10.01 -8.44 1.77
C ALA A 7 -9.29 -7.20 1.25
N LEU A 8 -10.05 -6.26 0.72
CA LEU A 8 -9.50 -4.93 0.44
C LEU A 8 -9.15 -4.30 1.79
N VAL A 9 -7.86 -4.05 2.04
CA VAL A 9 -7.36 -3.48 3.32
C VAL A 9 -7.11 -1.97 3.24
N ALA A 10 -7.23 -1.40 2.03
CA ALA A 10 -7.23 0.04 1.75
C ALA A 10 -8.00 0.33 0.46
N GLY A 11 -8.55 1.53 0.32
CA GLY A 11 -9.37 1.92 -0.84
C GLY A 11 -8.62 1.87 -2.18
N LEU A 12 -9.40 1.97 -3.27
CA LEU A 12 -8.98 2.24 -4.64
C LEU A 12 -8.09 3.48 -4.84
N MET A 13 -6.77 3.39 -4.67
CA MET A 13 -5.74 4.28 -5.24
C MET A 13 -6.10 5.01 -6.52
N ARG A 14 -6.60 6.24 -6.60
CA ARG A 14 -6.86 6.89 -7.90
C ARG A 14 -5.93 8.05 -8.16
N LYS A 15 -5.40 8.17 -9.39
CA LYS A 15 -4.52 9.29 -9.76
C LYS A 15 -5.18 10.65 -9.56
N GLU A 16 -6.51 10.74 -9.68
CA GLU A 16 -7.26 11.99 -9.47
C GLU A 16 -7.05 12.54 -8.05
N GLU A 17 -6.76 11.66 -7.10
CA GLU A 17 -6.60 12.05 -5.70
C GLU A 17 -5.27 12.74 -5.40
N PHE A 18 -4.32 12.68 -6.33
CA PHE A 18 -3.03 13.37 -6.26
C PHE A 18 -3.06 14.76 -6.89
N SER A 19 -4.11 15.11 -7.65
CA SER A 19 -4.19 16.39 -8.33
C SER A 19 -4.19 17.54 -7.33
N GLY A 20 -3.10 18.32 -7.33
CA GLY A 20 -2.92 19.45 -6.40
C GLY A 20 -2.67 19.06 -4.94
N ARG A 21 -2.30 17.80 -4.64
CA ARG A 21 -2.04 17.31 -3.29
C ARG A 21 -0.65 16.71 -3.14
N THR A 22 -0.13 16.71 -1.92
CA THR A 22 1.06 15.94 -1.56
C THR A 22 0.75 14.44 -1.52
N LEU A 23 1.78 13.59 -1.64
CA LEU A 23 1.63 12.13 -1.50
C LEU A 23 1.05 11.76 -0.13
N GLU A 24 1.44 12.47 0.94
CA GLU A 24 0.92 12.25 2.29
C GLU A 24 -0.58 12.53 2.38
N GLU A 25 -1.05 13.66 1.85
CA GLU A 25 -2.48 14.00 1.81
C GLU A 25 -3.30 13.02 0.98
N ALA A 26 -2.75 12.55 -0.15
CA ALA A 26 -3.39 11.52 -0.95
C ALA A 26 -3.47 10.20 -0.17
N MET A 27 -2.36 9.74 0.42
CA MET A 27 -2.26 8.49 1.19
C MET A 27 -3.12 8.50 2.46
N ALA A 28 -3.29 9.63 3.14
CA ALA A 28 -4.16 9.73 4.32
C ALA A 28 -5.61 9.34 4.00
N ARG A 29 -6.07 9.49 2.74
CA ARG A 29 -7.41 9.06 2.30
C ARG A 29 -7.51 7.55 2.06
N TYR A 30 -6.38 6.83 2.07
CA TYR A 30 -6.28 5.37 1.93
C TYR A 30 -6.26 4.61 3.24
N VAL A 31 -6.17 5.35 4.35
CA VAL A 31 -6.29 4.81 5.69
C VAL A 31 -7.74 4.40 5.93
N ILE A 32 -8.00 3.09 5.96
CA ILE A 32 -9.34 2.53 6.15
C ILE A 32 -9.25 1.41 7.18
N SER A 33 -9.22 1.77 8.46
CA SER A 33 -9.58 0.82 9.52
C SER A 33 -11.01 1.07 9.98
N PRO A 34 -11.95 0.16 9.65
CA PRO A 34 -13.33 0.24 10.13
C PRO A 34 -13.42 0.07 11.66
N THR A 35 -12.55 -0.73 12.25
CA THR A 35 -12.50 -1.04 13.69
C THR A 35 -11.98 0.13 14.52
N LEU A 36 -11.08 0.94 13.95
CA LEU A 36 -10.48 2.09 14.61
C LEU A 36 -11.50 3.18 14.94
N ALA A 37 -12.44 3.47 14.04
CA ALA A 37 -13.42 4.56 14.23
C ALA A 37 -14.31 4.38 15.48
N ALA A 38 -14.53 3.15 15.93
CA ALA A 38 -15.29 2.85 17.13
C ALA A 38 -14.46 2.99 18.43
N ARG A 39 -13.13 2.97 18.32
CA ARG A 39 -12.20 2.84 19.45
C ARG A 39 -11.38 4.10 19.72
N THR A 40 -11.33 5.06 18.80
CA THR A 40 -10.57 6.30 18.93
C THR A 40 -11.22 7.48 18.19
N ALA A 41 -10.92 8.70 18.62
CA ALA A 41 -11.33 9.93 17.97
C ALA A 41 -10.39 10.35 16.82
N ALA A 42 -9.11 10.01 16.91
CA ALA A 42 -8.11 10.37 15.90
C ALA A 42 -6.84 9.52 16.02
N VAL A 43 -6.18 9.31 14.88
CA VAL A 43 -4.87 8.67 14.80
C VAL A 43 -3.82 9.68 14.40
N HIS A 44 -2.74 9.71 15.16
CA HIS A 44 -1.59 10.55 14.92
C HIS A 44 -0.36 9.67 14.76
N CYS A 45 0.20 9.69 13.56
CA CYS A 45 1.44 8.99 13.26
C CYS A 45 2.51 10.00 12.89
N SER A 46 3.71 9.79 13.40
CA SER A 46 4.89 10.57 13.03
C SER A 46 6.07 9.65 12.82
N VAL A 47 6.88 9.96 11.82
CA VAL A 47 8.14 9.27 11.60
C VAL A 47 9.26 10.28 11.61
N THR A 48 10.27 10.01 12.42
CA THR A 48 11.49 10.80 12.51
C THR A 48 12.68 9.90 12.23
N GLY A 49 13.82 10.51 11.92
CA GLY A 49 15.06 9.76 11.93
C GLY A 49 16.26 10.62 12.20
N ARG A 50 17.35 9.92 12.52
CA ARG A 50 18.65 10.50 12.83
C ARG A 50 19.75 9.55 12.42
N LEU A 51 20.95 10.08 12.25
CA LEU A 51 22.13 9.23 12.08
C LEU A 51 22.47 8.57 13.42
N ALA A 52 22.46 7.24 13.46
CA ALA A 52 22.87 6.47 14.65
C ALA A 52 24.39 6.27 14.68
N ALA A 53 24.97 6.01 13.50
CA ALA A 53 26.39 5.87 13.26
C ALA A 53 26.69 6.16 11.78
N PRO A 54 27.96 6.35 11.36
CA PRO A 54 28.29 6.46 9.93
C PRO A 54 27.70 5.31 9.13
N GLY A 55 26.86 5.63 8.14
CA GLY A 55 26.17 4.63 7.31
C GLY A 55 24.99 3.93 7.96
N VAL A 56 24.53 4.35 9.15
CA VAL A 56 23.38 3.76 9.85
C VAL A 56 22.39 4.84 10.26
N VAL A 57 21.15 4.75 9.76
CA VAL A 57 20.05 5.65 10.10
C VAL A 57 19.11 4.95 11.08
N GLU A 58 18.78 5.61 12.18
CA GLU A 58 17.68 5.20 13.05
C GLU A 58 16.40 5.86 12.57
N LEU A 59 15.36 5.05 12.36
CA LEU A 59 14.00 5.53 12.10
C LEU A 59 13.15 5.24 13.33
N ARG A 60 12.41 6.26 13.78
CA ARG A 60 11.47 6.16 14.91
C ARG A 60 10.08 6.44 14.39
N CYS A 61 9.19 5.45 14.46
CA CYS A 61 7.77 5.62 14.15
C CYS A 61 6.99 5.65 15.45
N THR A 62 6.30 6.75 15.70
CA THR A 62 5.44 6.92 16.87
C THR A 62 3.99 7.02 16.41
N THR A 63 3.16 6.14 16.95
CA THR A 63 1.71 6.17 16.77
C THR A 63 1.06 6.55 18.07
N ARG A 64 0.07 7.43 18.00
CA ARG A 64 -0.78 7.85 19.11
C ARG A 64 -2.25 7.80 18.71
N LEU A 65 -3.10 7.27 19.59
CA LEU A 65 -4.55 7.19 19.41
C LEU A 65 -5.24 8.11 20.42
N ASP A 66 -5.93 9.14 19.96
CA ASP A 66 -6.64 10.06 20.86
C ASP A 66 -8.01 9.49 21.27
N GLY A 67 -8.36 9.60 22.54
CA GLY A 67 -9.65 9.07 23.05
C GLY A 67 -9.77 7.55 22.98
N LEU A 68 -8.65 6.82 23.07
CA LEU A 68 -8.63 5.37 23.09
C LEU A 68 -9.43 4.82 24.29
N THR A 69 -10.46 4.01 24.04
CA THR A 69 -11.38 3.52 25.07
C THR A 69 -11.00 2.14 25.64
N GLU A 70 -10.27 1.34 24.89
CA GLU A 70 -9.84 -0.02 25.25
C GLU A 70 -8.44 -0.33 24.70
N PRO A 71 -7.72 -1.36 25.22
CA PRO A 71 -6.44 -1.76 24.66
C PRO A 71 -6.54 -2.07 23.16
N PHE A 72 -5.57 -1.59 22.39
CA PHE A 72 -5.55 -1.70 20.94
C PHE A 72 -4.18 -2.16 20.46
N ALA A 73 -4.14 -3.34 19.83
CA ALA A 73 -2.93 -3.85 19.22
C ALA A 73 -2.75 -3.23 17.84
N LEU A 74 -1.53 -2.84 17.53
CA LEU A 74 -1.14 -2.32 16.24
C LEU A 74 0.23 -2.86 15.83
N LYS A 75 0.54 -2.73 14.54
CA LYS A 75 1.79 -3.16 13.95
C LYS A 75 2.37 -2.05 13.09
N HIS A 76 3.61 -1.66 13.38
CA HIS A 76 4.41 -0.84 12.47
C HIS A 76 5.11 -1.76 11.48
N THR A 77 4.90 -1.52 10.18
CA THR A 77 5.52 -2.23 9.07
C THR A 77 6.45 -1.29 8.33
N TYR A 78 7.66 -1.75 8.04
CA TYR A 78 8.68 -1.01 7.31
C TYR A 78 9.14 -1.84 6.12
N THR A 79 8.84 -1.37 4.91
CA THR A 79 9.28 -2.01 3.67
C THR A 79 10.43 -1.23 3.07
N PHE A 80 11.53 -1.91 2.79
CA PHE A 80 12.75 -1.39 2.20
C PHE A 80 12.95 -1.98 0.80
N PRO A 81 12.37 -1.36 -0.25
CA PRO A 81 12.39 -1.99 -1.59
C PRO A 81 13.80 -2.20 -2.13
N LEU A 82 14.74 -1.30 -1.85
CA LEU A 82 16.13 -1.42 -2.30
C LEU A 82 16.94 -2.48 -1.54
N LEU A 83 16.44 -2.95 -0.40
CA LEU A 83 17.06 -4.00 0.41
C LEU A 83 16.33 -5.35 0.28
N ASP A 84 15.20 -5.39 -0.43
CA ASP A 84 14.29 -6.54 -0.46
C ASP A 84 13.95 -7.04 0.95
N GLU A 85 13.63 -6.10 1.84
CA GLU A 85 13.46 -6.37 3.27
C GLU A 85 12.16 -5.76 3.81
N VAL A 86 11.47 -6.52 4.66
CA VAL A 86 10.33 -6.05 5.45
C VAL A 86 10.61 -6.30 6.93
N ARG A 87 10.34 -5.29 7.75
CA ARG A 87 10.46 -5.38 9.21
C ARG A 87 9.15 -4.99 9.86
N GLU A 88 8.83 -5.67 10.95
CA GLU A 88 7.59 -5.45 11.68
C GLU A 88 7.87 -5.28 13.18
N SER A 89 7.11 -4.38 13.81
CA SER A 89 7.12 -4.18 15.26
C SER A 89 5.67 -4.10 15.76
N GLY A 90 5.28 -5.04 16.62
CA GLY A 90 3.98 -5.03 17.27
C GLY A 90 4.00 -4.18 18.54
N LEU A 91 2.91 -3.44 18.78
CA LEU A 91 2.70 -2.62 19.97
C LEU A 91 1.28 -2.83 20.48
N VAL A 92 1.07 -2.69 21.79
CA VAL A 92 -0.26 -2.62 22.38
C VAL A 92 -0.40 -1.27 23.08
N LEU A 93 -1.28 -0.43 22.53
CA LEU A 93 -1.63 0.85 23.13
C LEU A 93 -2.75 0.64 24.14
N ARG A 94 -2.77 1.47 25.18
CA ARG A 94 -3.78 1.41 26.24
C ARG A 94 -4.32 2.80 26.53
N PRO A 95 -5.54 2.95 27.10
CA PRO A 95 -6.06 4.27 27.46
C PRO A 95 -5.10 5.10 28.33
N GLU A 96 -4.41 4.46 29.28
CA GLU A 96 -3.40 5.08 30.15
C GLU A 96 -2.04 5.32 29.47
N THR A 97 -1.79 4.69 28.32
CA THR A 97 -0.57 4.84 27.52
C THR A 97 -0.93 4.76 26.04
N PRO A 98 -1.57 5.82 25.50
CA PRO A 98 -2.21 5.78 24.18
C PRO A 98 -1.21 6.01 23.03
N ALA A 99 0.10 5.96 23.32
CA ALA A 99 1.15 6.18 22.35
C ALA A 99 2.23 5.10 22.47
N GLY A 100 2.78 4.69 21.33
CA GLY A 100 3.83 3.69 21.24
C GLY A 100 4.80 4.02 20.11
N THR A 101 6.07 3.71 20.33
CA THR A 101 7.15 3.99 19.40
C THR A 101 7.90 2.70 19.08
N SER A 102 8.19 2.47 17.80
CA SER A 102 9.19 1.48 17.39
C SER A 102 10.40 2.17 16.77
N GLU A 103 11.56 1.57 16.98
CA GLU A 103 12.85 2.08 16.55
C GLU A 103 13.54 1.01 15.71
N ILE A 104 14.01 1.39 14.52
CA ILE A 104 14.72 0.47 13.63
C ILE A 104 16.02 1.11 13.12
N LEU A 105 17.06 0.29 13.00
CA LEU A 105 18.37 0.68 12.49
C LEU A 105 18.55 0.19 11.06
N VAL A 106 18.77 1.11 10.12
CA VAL A 106 18.88 0.82 8.70
C VAL A 106 20.30 1.10 8.24
N ALA A 107 20.96 0.09 7.69
CA ALA A 107 22.26 0.27 7.05
C ALA A 107 22.08 0.88 5.66
N LEU A 108 22.79 1.98 5.39
CA LEU A 108 22.86 2.58 4.06
C LEU A 108 23.77 1.75 3.18
N LYS A 109 23.20 1.15 2.13
CA LYS A 109 24.00 0.55 1.06
C LYS A 109 24.62 1.67 0.22
N ASP A 110 25.95 1.68 0.14
CA ASP A 110 26.75 2.60 -0.70
C ASP A 110 26.62 4.11 -0.38
N GLY A 111 26.05 4.47 0.77
CA GLY A 111 25.94 5.87 1.22
C GLY A 111 25.03 6.76 0.36
N ALA A 112 24.24 6.16 -0.55
CA ALA A 112 23.28 6.85 -1.40
C ALA A 112 21.96 7.15 -0.67
N LYS A 113 21.18 8.08 -1.22
CA LYS A 113 19.79 8.32 -0.80
C LYS A 113 18.98 7.04 -1.01
N SER A 114 18.22 6.63 -0.01
CA SER A 114 17.32 5.48 -0.08
C SER A 114 15.91 5.88 0.37
N TYR A 115 14.97 4.95 0.31
CA TYR A 115 13.59 5.16 0.75
C TYR A 115 13.03 3.94 1.48
N VAL A 116 12.00 4.20 2.27
CA VAL A 116 11.26 3.23 3.08
C VAL A 116 9.78 3.56 2.98
N ASN A 117 8.95 2.52 2.88
CA ASN A 117 7.51 2.66 3.08
C ASN A 117 7.22 2.28 4.53
N VAL A 118 6.64 3.20 5.30
CA VAL A 118 6.21 2.97 6.67
C VAL A 118 4.70 2.89 6.68
N ALA A 119 4.16 1.82 7.24
CA ALA A 119 2.73 1.65 7.42
C ALA A 119 2.42 1.25 8.86
N VAL A 120 1.25 1.67 9.34
CA VAL A 120 0.70 1.24 10.63
C VAL A 120 -0.57 0.46 10.34
N HIS A 121 -0.69 -0.70 10.95
CA HIS A 121 -1.84 -1.58 10.82
C HIS A 121 -2.46 -1.84 12.18
N ASP A 122 -3.77 -2.09 12.23
CA ASP A 122 -4.42 -2.59 13.45
C ASP A 122 -4.24 -4.12 13.61
N ASP A 123 -4.95 -4.69 14.59
CA ASP A 123 -4.96 -6.12 14.93
C ASP A 123 -5.62 -6.99 13.86
N GLU A 124 -6.60 -6.45 13.14
CA GLU A 124 -7.20 -7.05 11.95
C GLU A 124 -6.39 -6.77 10.68
N GLY A 125 -5.32 -5.98 10.84
CA GLY A 125 -4.36 -5.48 9.88
C GLY A 125 -4.92 -4.58 8.78
N TYR A 126 -5.99 -3.84 9.04
CA TYR A 126 -6.33 -2.66 8.24
C TYR A 126 -5.30 -1.56 8.43
N MET A 127 -5.06 -0.77 7.38
CA MET A 127 -4.08 0.30 7.40
C MET A 127 -4.62 1.55 8.11
N LEU A 128 -3.90 2.00 9.16
CA LEU A 128 -4.16 3.20 9.97
C LEU A 128 -3.33 4.41 9.50
N TYR A 129 -2.21 4.14 8.84
CA TYR A 129 -1.30 5.16 8.35
C TYR A 129 -0.39 4.55 7.31
N SER A 130 0.01 5.34 6.32
CA SER A 130 1.10 4.98 5.43
C SER A 130 1.82 6.22 4.93
N SER A 131 3.13 6.10 4.81
CA SER A 131 4.01 7.16 4.33
C SER A 131 5.22 6.58 3.62
N VAL A 132 5.66 7.26 2.57
CA VAL A 132 6.90 6.96 1.88
C VAL A 132 7.92 8.01 2.30
N LEU A 133 9.04 7.57 2.85
CA LEU A 133 10.07 8.44 3.41
C LEU A 133 11.38 8.18 2.69
N THR A 134 12.12 9.26 2.45
CA THR A 134 13.51 9.20 2.00
C THR A 134 14.43 9.47 3.16
N TYR A 135 15.58 8.80 3.18
CA TYR A 135 16.64 9.02 4.14
C TYR A 135 17.99 9.09 3.44
N ASP A 136 18.90 9.89 3.99
CA ASP A 136 20.22 10.14 3.41
C ASP A 136 21.37 9.79 4.36
N ARG A 137 22.60 9.99 3.90
CA ARG A 137 23.83 9.77 4.66
C ARG A 137 23.99 10.63 5.92
N ARG A 138 23.17 11.68 6.09
CA ARG A 138 23.12 12.51 7.29
C ARG A 138 22.05 12.04 8.27
N GLY A 139 21.29 11.01 7.91
CA GLY A 139 20.13 10.55 8.66
C GLY A 139 18.95 11.50 8.57
N GLU A 140 18.95 12.44 7.62
CA GLU A 140 17.81 13.32 7.40
C GLU A 140 16.67 12.50 6.78
N VAL A 141 15.57 12.38 7.50
CA VAL A 141 14.34 11.75 7.01
C VAL A 141 13.40 12.83 6.50
N ARG A 142 12.91 12.65 5.28
CA ARG A 142 11.95 13.57 4.66
C ARG A 142 10.86 12.77 3.94
N PRO A 143 9.61 13.25 3.92
CA PRO A 143 8.59 12.70 3.03
C PRO A 143 9.13 12.59 1.61
N TYR A 144 8.79 11.51 0.93
CA TYR A 144 9.08 11.38 -0.48
C TYR A 144 8.27 12.43 -1.23
N VAL A 145 8.98 13.42 -1.76
CA VAL A 145 8.43 14.39 -2.69
C VAL A 145 8.90 13.96 -4.08
N PRO A 146 7.98 13.63 -5.01
CA PRO A 146 8.37 13.37 -6.39
C PRO A 146 9.13 14.58 -6.94
N VAL A 147 10.30 14.35 -7.54
CA VAL A 147 11.17 15.41 -8.07
C VAL A 147 10.45 16.23 -9.15
N ILE A 148 9.48 15.62 -9.82
CA ILE A 148 8.59 16.27 -10.79
C ILE A 148 7.17 15.75 -10.50
N PRO A 149 6.32 16.49 -9.77
CA PRO A 149 4.96 16.08 -9.42
C PRO A 149 4.14 15.61 -10.63
N ASP A 150 4.27 16.32 -11.76
CA ASP A 150 3.56 16.02 -13.01
C ASP A 150 3.98 14.71 -13.69
N LYS A 151 5.06 14.07 -13.22
CA LYS A 151 5.53 12.77 -13.72
C LYS A 151 5.21 11.60 -12.80
N PHE A 152 4.59 11.85 -11.65
CA PHE A 152 4.20 10.76 -10.76
C PHE A 152 2.89 10.10 -11.19
N THR A 153 1.93 10.89 -11.66
CA THR A 153 0.63 10.42 -12.14
C THR A 153 0.58 10.35 -13.66
N SER A 154 -0.14 9.37 -14.18
CA SER A 154 -0.33 9.20 -15.61
C SER A 154 -1.22 10.33 -16.18
N PRO A 155 -0.93 10.84 -17.39
CA PRO A 155 -1.79 11.79 -18.08
C PRO A 155 -3.05 11.15 -18.68
N LEU A 156 -3.16 9.81 -18.71
CA LEU A 156 -4.33 9.14 -19.27
C LEU A 156 -5.55 9.35 -18.39
N SER A 157 -6.66 9.83 -18.94
CA SER A 157 -7.92 10.02 -18.21
C SER A 157 -8.50 8.67 -17.77
N LEU A 158 -8.91 8.57 -16.51
CA LEU A 158 -9.46 7.35 -15.91
C LEU A 158 -10.93 7.60 -15.55
N GLY A 159 -11.84 6.96 -16.27
CA GLY A 159 -13.27 7.05 -15.99
C GLY A 159 -13.65 6.18 -14.80
N LYS A 160 -13.44 4.88 -14.96
CA LYS A 160 -13.78 3.85 -13.98
C LYS A 160 -12.55 3.10 -13.49
N ALA A 161 -12.52 2.79 -12.19
CA ALA A 161 -11.54 1.88 -11.61
C ALA A 161 -12.16 1.05 -10.49
N GLU A 162 -12.07 -0.26 -10.59
CA GLU A 162 -12.61 -1.22 -9.63
C GLU A 162 -11.57 -2.31 -9.33
N LEU A 163 -11.46 -2.67 -8.05
CA LEU A 163 -10.65 -3.80 -7.60
C LEU A 163 -11.49 -4.64 -6.64
N GLY A 164 -11.69 -5.92 -6.96
CA GLY A 164 -12.49 -6.81 -6.12
C GLY A 164 -12.48 -8.26 -6.58
N GLU A 165 -13.04 -9.15 -5.75
CA GLU A 165 -13.23 -10.53 -6.14
C GLU A 165 -14.31 -10.66 -7.22
N ALA A 166 -14.04 -11.49 -8.22
CA ALA A 166 -14.95 -11.83 -9.30
C ALA A 166 -14.81 -13.31 -9.67
N VAL A 167 -15.64 -13.75 -10.61
CA VAL A 167 -15.53 -15.04 -11.28
C VAL A 167 -15.15 -14.78 -12.73
N ASP A 168 -14.12 -15.48 -13.23
CA ASP A 168 -13.70 -15.38 -14.63
C ASP A 168 -14.66 -16.14 -15.57
N GLU A 169 -14.46 -16.02 -16.87
CA GLU A 169 -15.29 -16.71 -17.89
C GLU A 169 -15.23 -18.23 -17.81
N ARG A 170 -14.22 -18.79 -17.12
CA ARG A 170 -14.00 -20.23 -16.93
C ARG A 170 -14.56 -20.74 -15.60
N GLY A 171 -15.15 -19.86 -14.79
CA GLY A 171 -15.73 -20.19 -13.49
C GLY A 171 -14.75 -20.17 -12.32
N HIS A 172 -13.52 -19.68 -12.50
CA HIS A 172 -12.55 -19.58 -11.40
C HIS A 172 -12.71 -18.28 -10.62
N ARG A 173 -12.40 -18.33 -9.31
CA ARG A 173 -12.33 -17.12 -8.49
C ARG A 173 -11.05 -16.34 -8.79
N VAL A 174 -11.21 -15.05 -9.05
CA VAL A 174 -10.12 -14.12 -9.37
C VAL A 174 -10.25 -12.85 -8.55
N LEU A 175 -9.12 -12.21 -8.28
CA LEU A 175 -9.08 -10.81 -7.90
C LEU A 175 -8.90 -9.99 -9.17
N ARG A 176 -9.93 -9.22 -9.53
CA ARG A 176 -10.02 -8.50 -10.78
C ARG A 176 -9.79 -7.01 -10.56
N LEU A 177 -8.84 -6.47 -11.30
CA LEU A 177 -8.71 -5.04 -11.53
C LEU A 177 -9.36 -4.68 -12.87
N VAL A 178 -10.32 -3.75 -12.85
CA VAL A 178 -10.93 -3.17 -14.06
C VAL A 178 -10.59 -1.69 -14.12
N LEU A 179 -10.07 -1.25 -15.25
CA LEU A 179 -9.80 0.17 -15.54
C LEU A 179 -10.50 0.53 -16.85
N GLU A 180 -11.25 1.62 -16.86
CA GLU A 180 -11.82 2.21 -18.06
C GLU A 180 -11.10 3.53 -18.32
N LEU A 181 -10.36 3.59 -19.42
CA LEU A 181 -9.67 4.78 -19.85
C LEU A 181 -10.60 5.65 -20.70
N GLU A 182 -10.58 6.95 -20.46
CA GLU A 182 -11.38 7.90 -21.22
C GLU A 182 -10.51 8.72 -22.15
N GLU A 183 -11.15 9.36 -23.14
CA GLU A 183 -10.51 10.36 -24.01
C GLU A 183 -9.27 9.86 -24.77
N LEU A 184 -9.16 8.54 -24.96
CA LEU A 184 -8.09 7.95 -25.76
C LEU A 184 -8.21 8.42 -27.22
N THR A 185 -7.16 9.07 -27.72
CA THR A 185 -7.04 9.47 -29.13
C THR A 185 -6.23 8.46 -29.95
N GLY A 186 -5.60 7.49 -29.30
CA GLY A 186 -4.83 6.41 -29.89
C GLY A 186 -4.55 5.28 -28.89
N PRO A 187 -3.80 4.25 -29.30
CA PRO A 187 -3.43 3.16 -28.41
C PRO A 187 -2.60 3.65 -27.22
N ALA A 188 -2.87 3.09 -26.04
CA ALA A 188 -2.17 3.34 -24.81
C ALA A 188 -1.75 2.01 -24.17
N VAL A 189 -0.58 2.00 -23.52
CA VAL A 189 -0.09 0.84 -22.77
C VAL A 189 -0.35 1.07 -21.29
N VAL A 190 -0.99 0.09 -20.66
CA VAL A 190 -1.18 0.00 -19.22
C VAL A 190 -0.40 -1.19 -18.68
N LYS A 191 0.40 -0.96 -17.65
CA LYS A 191 1.13 -1.99 -16.92
C LYS A 191 0.43 -2.22 -15.58
N VAL A 192 -0.03 -3.44 -15.31
CA VAL A 192 -0.59 -3.83 -14.02
C VAL A 192 0.44 -4.64 -13.25
N GLY A 193 0.86 -4.12 -12.11
CA GLY A 193 1.81 -4.75 -11.20
C GLY A 193 1.12 -5.42 -10.02
N TYR A 194 1.51 -6.65 -9.72
CA TYR A 194 1.14 -7.40 -8.52
C TYR A 194 2.39 -7.62 -7.69
N ASN A 195 2.44 -7.02 -6.51
CA ASN A 195 3.65 -7.01 -5.69
C ASN A 195 3.33 -7.49 -4.28
N THR A 196 4.10 -8.43 -3.78
CA THR A 196 4.16 -8.81 -2.37
C THR A 196 5.61 -9.08 -1.99
N LEU A 197 5.88 -9.49 -0.76
CA LEU A 197 7.24 -9.79 -0.31
C LEU A 197 7.87 -10.90 -1.19
N GLY A 198 8.98 -10.58 -1.85
CA GLY A 198 9.71 -11.51 -2.71
C GLY A 198 9.03 -11.85 -4.04
N ILE A 199 7.90 -11.23 -4.38
CA ILE A 199 7.19 -11.45 -5.64
C ILE A 199 6.84 -10.11 -6.28
N GLN A 200 7.28 -9.92 -7.51
CA GLN A 200 6.92 -8.78 -8.36
C GLN A 200 6.56 -9.29 -9.75
N GLU A 201 5.29 -9.20 -10.09
CA GLU A 201 4.77 -9.53 -11.42
C GLU A 201 4.25 -8.26 -12.10
N VAL A 202 4.57 -8.06 -13.37
CA VAL A 202 4.04 -6.95 -14.17
C VAL A 202 3.46 -7.49 -15.47
N ARG A 203 2.18 -7.23 -15.69
CA ARG A 203 1.45 -7.58 -16.91
C ARG A 203 1.22 -6.33 -17.75
N ARG A 204 1.31 -6.47 -19.07
CA ARG A 204 1.10 -5.38 -20.02
C ARG A 204 -0.21 -5.57 -20.77
N PHE A 205 -0.97 -4.49 -20.90
CA PHE A 205 -2.23 -4.41 -21.60
C PHE A 205 -2.18 -3.25 -22.58
N GLU A 206 -2.81 -3.41 -23.72
CA GLU A 206 -3.04 -2.34 -24.68
C GLU A 206 -4.52 -1.97 -24.62
N ALA A 207 -4.80 -0.68 -24.49
CA ALA A 207 -6.14 -0.12 -24.57
C ALA A 207 -6.19 0.88 -25.72
N GLY A 208 -7.32 0.96 -26.42
CA GLY A 208 -7.49 1.88 -27.53
C GLY A 208 -8.87 2.52 -27.54
N PRO A 209 -9.13 3.47 -28.44
CA PRO A 209 -10.42 4.18 -28.48
C PRO A 209 -11.62 3.24 -28.70
N ALA A 210 -11.43 2.13 -29.42
CA ALA A 210 -12.47 1.14 -29.68
C ALA A 210 -12.64 0.09 -28.56
N ASP A 211 -11.61 -0.09 -27.72
CA ASP A 211 -11.60 -1.00 -26.58
C ASP A 211 -10.80 -0.35 -25.43
N PRO A 212 -11.43 0.56 -24.67
CA PRO A 212 -10.74 1.37 -23.68
C PRO A 212 -10.59 0.68 -22.32
N VAL A 213 -11.01 -0.58 -22.21
CA VAL A 213 -11.12 -1.29 -20.93
C VAL A 213 -9.93 -2.23 -20.74
N VAL A 214 -9.26 -2.08 -19.60
CA VAL A 214 -8.22 -3.01 -19.14
C VAL A 214 -8.79 -3.88 -18.02
N VAL A 215 -8.77 -5.19 -18.22
CA VAL A 215 -9.15 -6.18 -17.21
C VAL A 215 -7.93 -7.04 -16.88
N SER A 216 -7.54 -7.08 -15.61
CA SER A 216 -6.42 -7.88 -15.14
C SER A 216 -6.83 -8.75 -13.95
N ASP A 217 -6.74 -10.06 -14.14
CA ASP A 217 -7.22 -11.07 -13.20
C ASP A 217 -6.08 -11.83 -12.52
N LEU A 218 -6.01 -11.77 -11.19
CA LEU A 218 -5.13 -12.63 -10.40
C LEU A 218 -5.91 -13.84 -9.90
N LEU A 219 -5.51 -15.04 -10.31
CA LEU A 219 -6.17 -16.29 -9.91
C LEU A 219 -6.04 -16.53 -8.41
N LEU A 220 -7.16 -16.75 -7.72
CA LEU A 220 -7.23 -17.00 -6.27
C LEU A 220 -7.25 -18.49 -5.91
N GLU A 221 -7.31 -19.36 -6.92
CA GLU A 221 -7.48 -20.79 -6.76
C GLU A 221 -6.32 -21.53 -7.39
N ASN A 222 -5.70 -22.45 -6.65
CA ASN A 222 -4.59 -23.27 -7.12
C ASN A 222 -3.42 -22.47 -7.73
N ASN A 223 -3.26 -21.20 -7.32
CA ASN A 223 -2.15 -20.35 -7.73
C ASN A 223 -0.96 -20.57 -6.77
N PRO A 224 0.14 -21.20 -7.21
CA PRO A 224 1.29 -21.47 -6.35
C PRO A 224 2.09 -20.20 -5.99
N GLU A 225 1.93 -19.14 -6.77
CA GLU A 225 2.60 -17.83 -6.58
C GLU A 225 1.81 -16.92 -5.63
N LEU A 226 0.56 -17.29 -5.31
CA LEU A 226 -0.27 -16.52 -4.40
C LEU A 226 0.09 -16.84 -2.93
N LEU A 227 0.95 -16.00 -2.36
CA LEU A 227 1.32 -16.05 -0.96
C LEU A 227 0.28 -15.34 -0.06
N PRO A 228 0.03 -15.84 1.16
CA PRO A 228 -0.71 -15.09 2.17
C PRO A 228 0.01 -13.78 2.54
N GLY A 229 -0.76 -12.74 2.84
CA GLY A 229 -0.22 -11.43 3.23
C GLY A 229 -0.77 -10.29 2.38
N GLU A 230 -0.08 -9.16 2.44
CA GLU A 230 -0.45 -7.95 1.71
C GLU A 230 0.10 -7.98 0.29
N TRP A 231 -0.77 -7.64 -0.66
CA TRP A 231 -0.44 -7.49 -2.07
C TRP A 231 -0.79 -6.07 -2.50
N VAL A 232 0.21 -5.41 -3.08
CA VAL A 232 0.08 -4.10 -3.72
C VAL A 232 -0.24 -4.34 -5.20
N ILE A 233 -1.39 -3.86 -5.63
CA ILE A 233 -1.91 -4.03 -6.98
C ILE A 233 -2.00 -2.64 -7.60
N GLY A 234 -1.02 -2.32 -8.43
CA GLY A 234 -0.90 -1.01 -9.06
C GLY A 234 -1.12 -1.09 -10.56
N ALA A 235 -1.66 -0.03 -11.15
CA ALA A 235 -1.56 0.17 -12.59
C ALA A 235 -0.81 1.45 -12.90
N THR A 236 0.04 1.38 -13.91
CA THR A 236 0.85 2.49 -14.42
C THR A 236 0.75 2.55 -15.93
N ASP A 237 1.16 3.67 -16.53
CA ASP A 237 1.28 3.76 -17.99
C ASP A 237 2.64 3.27 -18.52
N ALA A 238 2.89 3.49 -19.81
CA ALA A 238 4.14 3.14 -20.47
C ALA A 238 5.39 3.72 -19.79
N GLU A 239 5.28 4.88 -19.14
CA GLU A 239 6.37 5.61 -18.47
C GLU A 239 6.40 5.34 -16.96
N ASP A 240 5.70 4.31 -16.48
CA ASP A 240 5.62 3.93 -15.06
C ASP A 240 4.98 5.01 -14.17
N ARG A 241 4.11 5.84 -14.76
CA ARG A 241 3.34 6.85 -14.03
C ARG A 241 2.03 6.25 -13.52
N MET A 242 1.69 6.54 -12.27
CA MET A 242 0.57 5.90 -11.56
C MET A 242 -0.79 6.25 -12.16
N LEU A 243 -1.60 5.22 -12.41
CA LEU A 243 -3.04 5.33 -12.67
C LEU A 243 -3.83 4.99 -11.41
N VAL A 244 -3.55 3.79 -10.86
CA VAL A 244 -4.17 3.33 -9.63
C VAL A 244 -3.24 2.52 -8.73
N ASN A 245 -3.58 2.39 -7.45
CA ASN A 245 -2.88 1.52 -6.51
C ASN A 245 -3.79 0.98 -5.39
N GLY A 246 -3.98 -0.32 -5.28
CA GLY A 246 -4.78 -0.95 -4.23
C GLY A 246 -3.92 -1.84 -3.34
N ILE A 247 -4.30 -1.99 -2.08
CA ILE A 247 -3.71 -2.99 -1.19
C ILE A 247 -4.79 -3.98 -0.79
N VAL A 248 -4.53 -5.25 -1.09
CA VAL A 248 -5.40 -6.37 -0.72
C VAL A 248 -4.66 -7.29 0.21
N ARG A 249 -5.38 -7.87 1.17
CA ARG A 249 -4.86 -8.95 2.00
C ARG A 249 -5.38 -10.26 1.45
N VAL A 250 -4.44 -11.13 1.12
CA VAL A 250 -4.69 -12.52 0.74
C VAL A 250 -4.61 -13.38 2.00
N ALA A 251 -5.68 -14.13 2.27
CA ALA A 251 -5.73 -15.11 3.34
C ALA A 251 -6.10 -16.49 2.79
N PRO A 252 -5.59 -17.59 3.37
CA PRO A 252 -6.06 -18.93 3.03
C PRO A 252 -7.55 -19.08 3.38
N MET A 253 -8.34 -19.76 2.53
CA MET A 253 -9.71 -20.15 2.89
C MET A 253 -9.70 -20.98 4.18
N GLY A 254 -10.44 -20.52 5.20
CA GLY A 254 -10.51 -21.15 6.52
C GLY A 254 -9.64 -20.47 7.60
N GLY A 255 -8.89 -19.42 7.25
CA GLY A 255 -8.37 -18.49 8.26
C GLY A 255 -9.52 -17.79 9.01
N PRO A 256 -9.31 -17.36 10.27
CA PRO A 256 -10.36 -16.68 11.02
C PRO A 256 -10.82 -15.46 10.22
N ARG A 257 -12.07 -15.50 9.76
CA ARG A 257 -12.77 -14.29 9.33
C ARG A 257 -12.81 -13.42 10.59
N GLY A 258 -12.18 -12.25 10.55
CA GLY A 258 -12.40 -11.21 11.56
C GLY A 258 -13.92 -11.12 11.77
N ALA A 259 -14.34 -11.34 13.01
CA ALA A 259 -15.73 -11.55 13.34
C ALA A 259 -16.49 -10.25 13.06
N THR A 260 -17.25 -10.21 11.96
CA THR A 260 -18.31 -9.22 11.80
C THR A 260 -19.43 -9.59 12.77
N ALA A 261 -19.52 -8.86 13.88
CA ALA A 261 -20.69 -8.74 14.73
C ALA A 261 -21.00 -7.26 14.94
#